data_AF-A0AAW6M7V8-F1
#
_entry.id   AF-A0AAW6M7V8-F1
#
_cell.length_a   1.000
_cell.length_b   1.000
_cell.length_c   1.000
_cell.angle_alpha   90.00
_cell.angle_beta   90.00
_cell.angle_gamma   90.00
#
_symmetry.space_group_name_H-M   'P 1'
#
loop_
_entity.id
_entity.type
_entity.pdbx_description
1 polymer ?
#
loop_
_entity_poly.entity_id
_entity_poly.type
_entity_poly.pdbx_seq_one_letter_code
_entity_poly.pdbx_strand_id
1 'polypeptide(L)'
;EGFYDYNHKLSRAPILKAQHPDYEICQMGIHGQRGVSCADCHMPDKSEGGVKFSDHHIQSPLAMIDRSCQTCHRESEETLRNNVYERQRKANEIRNRLEQELAKAHI
;
A
#
# COMPACT_ATOMS: atom_id res chain seq x y z
N GLU A 1 12.34 -8.21 -30.76
CA GLU A 1 13.18 -7.70 -29.64
C GLU A 1 12.37 -7.73 -28.35
N GLY A 2 13.02 -7.81 -27.19
CA GLY A 2 12.37 -7.76 -25.87
C GLY A 2 12.44 -6.35 -25.25
N PHE A 3 11.40 -5.95 -24.51
CA PHE A 3 11.33 -4.64 -23.85
C PHE A 3 12.24 -4.55 -22.62
N TYR A 4 12.88 -3.39 -22.42
CA TYR A 4 13.63 -3.02 -21.21
C TYR A 4 13.61 -1.49 -21.02
N ASP A 5 13.65 -1.01 -19.77
CA ASP A 5 13.67 0.42 -19.45
C ASP A 5 15.08 1.01 -19.54
N TYR A 6 16.07 0.29 -19.01
CA TYR A 6 17.48 0.70 -19.10
C TYR A 6 18.43 -0.47 -18.94
N ASN A 7 19.68 -0.27 -19.39
CA ASN A 7 20.77 -1.22 -19.13
C ASN A 7 21.46 -0.86 -17.81
N HIS A 8 21.53 -1.81 -16.88
CA HIS A 8 22.20 -1.63 -15.59
C HIS A 8 23.69 -1.32 -15.81
N LYS A 9 24.23 -0.27 -15.17
CA LYS A 9 25.58 0.24 -15.49
C LYS A 9 26.71 -0.71 -15.07
N LEU A 10 26.51 -1.52 -14.03
CA LEU A 10 27.49 -2.48 -13.53
C LEU A 10 27.39 -3.80 -14.31
N SER A 11 26.36 -4.59 -14.01
CA SER A 11 26.08 -5.90 -14.62
C SER A 11 25.70 -5.91 -16.10
N ARG A 12 25.38 -4.77 -16.73
CA ARG A 12 24.85 -4.68 -18.11
C ARG A 12 23.53 -5.42 -18.36
N ALA A 13 22.86 -5.88 -17.29
CA ALA A 13 21.56 -6.52 -17.40
C ALA A 13 20.49 -5.54 -17.95
N PRO A 14 19.60 -5.98 -18.85
CA PRO A 14 18.42 -5.21 -19.24
C PRO A 14 17.40 -5.19 -18.08
N ILE A 15 17.09 -4.01 -17.55
CA ILE A 15 16.24 -3.83 -16.36
C ILE A 15 14.83 -3.37 -16.75
N LEU A 16 13.85 -3.88 -16.02
CA LEU A 16 12.49 -3.34 -15.94
C LEU A 16 12.32 -2.56 -14.63
N LYS A 17 11.74 -1.36 -14.72
CA LYS A 17 11.49 -0.50 -13.56
C LYS A 17 10.00 -0.52 -13.28
N ALA A 18 9.60 -1.05 -12.12
CA ALA A 18 8.24 -0.89 -11.61
C ALA A 18 8.00 0.54 -11.07
N GLN A 19 6.80 1.09 -11.29
CA GLN A 19 6.35 2.38 -10.73
C GLN A 19 5.01 2.15 -10.01
N HIS A 20 4.96 2.54 -8.73
CA HIS A 20 3.80 2.55 -7.83
C HIS A 20 2.57 1.76 -8.33
N PRO A 21 2.64 0.42 -8.34
CA PRO A 21 1.58 -0.45 -8.85
C PRO A 21 0.45 -0.60 -7.82
N ASP A 22 -0.05 0.53 -7.33
CA ASP A 22 -0.97 0.60 -6.19
C ASP A 22 -2.30 -0.09 -6.51
N TYR A 23 -2.84 0.17 -7.69
CA TYR A 23 -4.11 -0.42 -8.13
C TYR A 23 -3.98 -1.94 -8.29
N GLU A 24 -2.94 -2.40 -8.99
CA GLU A 24 -2.69 -3.81 -9.26
C GLU A 24 -2.45 -4.60 -7.97
N ILE A 25 -1.62 -4.07 -7.05
CA ILE A 25 -1.37 -4.71 -5.75
C ILE A 25 -2.64 -4.69 -4.88
N CYS A 26 -3.39 -3.58 -4.86
CA CYS A 26 -4.64 -3.49 -4.09
C CYS A 26 -5.65 -4.56 -4.53
N GLN A 27 -5.83 -4.75 -5.84
CA GLN A 27 -6.73 -5.77 -6.39
C GLN A 27 -6.33 -7.20 -6.00
N MET A 28 -5.04 -7.47 -5.81
CA MET A 28 -4.56 -8.77 -5.32
C MET A 28 -4.75 -8.96 -3.81
N GLY A 29 -4.96 -7.89 -3.04
CA GLY A 29 -5.15 -7.93 -1.59
C GLY A 29 -6.56 -8.31 -1.17
N ILE A 30 -6.73 -8.70 0.11
CA ILE A 30 -8.03 -9.16 0.63
C ILE A 30 -9.13 -8.09 0.55
N HIS A 31 -8.80 -6.80 0.72
CA HIS A 31 -9.78 -5.71 0.62
C HIS A 31 -10.27 -5.56 -0.83
N GLY A 32 -9.36 -5.54 -1.81
CA GLY A 32 -9.72 -5.49 -3.23
C GLY A 32 -10.57 -6.69 -3.66
N GLN A 33 -10.18 -7.90 -3.24
CA GLN A 33 -10.96 -9.13 -3.49
C GLN A 33 -12.38 -9.10 -2.90
N ARG A 34 -12.63 -8.27 -1.88
CA ARG A 34 -13.94 -8.10 -1.24
C ARG A 34 -14.69 -6.87 -1.74
N GLY A 35 -14.18 -6.18 -2.77
CA GLY A 35 -14.84 -5.02 -3.36
C GLY A 35 -14.72 -3.73 -2.53
N VAL A 36 -13.84 -3.70 -1.53
CA VAL A 36 -13.53 -2.45 -0.81
C VAL A 36 -12.72 -1.55 -1.75
N SER A 37 -13.22 -0.35 -1.99
CA SER A 37 -12.65 0.63 -2.90
C SER A 37 -11.55 1.47 -2.23
N CYS A 38 -10.77 2.18 -3.06
CA CYS A 38 -9.79 3.14 -2.57
C CYS A 38 -10.43 4.22 -1.68
N ALA A 39 -11.63 4.67 -2.06
CA ALA A 39 -12.35 5.74 -1.39
C ALA A 39 -12.83 5.34 0.02
N ASP A 40 -13.18 4.07 0.22
CA ASP A 40 -13.68 3.59 1.53
C ASP A 40 -12.65 3.79 2.65
N CYS A 41 -11.35 3.79 2.33
CA CYS A 41 -10.28 4.03 3.28
C CYS A 41 -9.68 5.44 3.19
N HIS A 42 -9.46 5.95 1.97
CA HIS A 42 -8.72 7.21 1.76
C HIS A 42 -9.60 8.45 1.64
N MET A 43 -10.90 8.28 1.42
CA MET A 43 -11.89 9.34 1.33
C MET A 43 -13.13 9.00 2.17
N PRO A 44 -12.95 8.67 3.47
CA PRO A 44 -14.07 8.22 4.29
C PRO A 44 -15.12 9.33 4.40
N ASP A 45 -16.37 8.93 4.50
CA ASP A 45 -17.45 9.90 4.64
C ASP A 45 -17.36 10.69 5.96
N LYS A 46 -17.69 11.97 5.89
CA LYS A 46 -17.82 12.89 7.02
C LYS A 46 -19.26 13.38 7.10
N SER A 47 -19.75 13.55 8.33
CA SER A 47 -21.08 14.11 8.60
C SER A 47 -20.94 15.40 9.39
N GLU A 48 -21.38 16.51 8.82
CA GLU A 48 -21.47 17.80 9.51
C GLU A 48 -22.84 18.42 9.25
N GLY A 49 -23.51 18.89 10.30
CA GLY A 49 -24.84 19.51 10.16
C GLY A 49 -25.92 18.61 9.54
N GLY A 50 -25.78 17.27 9.65
CA GLY A 50 -26.71 16.30 9.07
C GLY A 50 -26.49 16.02 7.58
N VAL A 51 -25.47 16.61 6.95
CA VAL A 51 -25.09 16.34 5.56
C VAL A 51 -23.87 15.41 5.54
N LYS A 52 -23.94 14.37 4.71
CA LYS A 52 -22.87 13.40 4.49
C LYS A 52 -22.11 13.75 3.21
N PHE A 53 -20.79 13.82 3.29
CA PHE A 53 -19.91 14.11 2.14
C PHE A 53 -18.58 13.36 2.27
N SER A 54 -17.93 13.06 1.14
CA SER A 54 -16.63 12.37 1.15
C SER A 54 -15.49 13.31 1.52
N ASP A 55 -14.60 12.87 2.40
CA ASP A 55 -13.40 13.64 2.76
C ASP A 55 -12.41 13.63 1.59
N HIS A 56 -12.04 14.81 1.10
CA HIS A 56 -11.09 14.97 -0.02
C HIS A 56 -9.65 15.20 0.46
N HIS A 57 -9.41 15.23 1.77
CA HIS A 57 -8.05 15.28 2.31
C HIS A 57 -7.43 13.88 2.32
N ILE A 58 -6.99 13.43 1.14
CA ILE A 58 -6.39 12.11 0.95
C ILE A 58 -5.09 12.02 1.76
N GLN A 59 -5.10 11.15 2.76
CA GLN A 59 -3.97 10.91 3.66
C GLN A 59 -3.91 9.45 4.08
N SER A 60 -3.02 9.14 5.03
CA SER A 60 -2.99 7.82 5.66
C SER A 60 -4.33 7.54 6.36
N PRO A 61 -5.01 6.42 6.03
CA PRO A 61 -6.23 6.01 6.74
C PRO A 61 -5.99 5.79 8.25
N LEU A 62 -4.75 5.53 8.66
CA LEU A 62 -4.38 5.40 10.08
C LEU A 62 -4.58 6.69 10.91
N ALA A 63 -4.76 7.84 10.24
CA ALA A 63 -5.10 9.10 10.89
C ALA A 63 -6.60 9.22 11.24
N MET A 64 -7.45 8.36 10.68
CA MET A 64 -8.92 8.43 10.79
C MET A 64 -9.54 7.02 10.94
N ILE A 65 -8.93 6.17 11.79
CA ILE A 65 -9.27 4.73 11.90
C ILE A 65 -10.75 4.51 12.25
N ASP A 66 -11.32 5.40 13.06
CA ASP A 66 -12.73 5.43 13.44
C ASP A 66 -13.67 5.49 12.21
N ARG A 67 -13.29 6.24 11.17
CA ARG A 67 -14.11 6.45 9.97
C ARG A 67 -13.63 5.65 8.75
N SER A 68 -12.39 5.19 8.71
CA SER A 68 -11.86 4.40 7.60
C SER A 68 -11.91 2.89 7.84
N CYS A 69 -11.64 2.42 9.07
CA CYS A 69 -11.48 0.99 9.36
C CYS A 69 -12.63 0.45 10.23
N GLN A 70 -13.03 1.19 11.26
CA GLN A 70 -14.04 0.73 12.23
C GLN A 70 -15.48 0.78 11.70
N THR A 71 -15.68 1.26 10.47
CA THR A 71 -16.92 1.08 9.72
C THR A 71 -17.18 -0.40 9.39
N CYS A 72 -16.12 -1.23 9.32
CA CYS A 72 -16.20 -2.67 9.05
C CYS A 72 -15.59 -3.54 10.15
N HIS A 73 -14.57 -3.03 10.85
CA HIS A 73 -13.82 -3.75 11.88
C HIS A 73 -14.32 -3.42 13.29
N ARG A 74 -14.34 -4.43 14.18
CA ARG A 74 -14.78 -4.27 15.58
C ARG A 74 -13.61 -4.21 16.57
N GLU A 75 -12.40 -4.36 16.08
CA GLU A 75 -11.16 -4.27 16.84
C GLU A 75 -10.87 -2.82 17.27
N SER A 76 -10.04 -2.67 18.30
CA SER A 76 -9.58 -1.34 18.74
C SER A 76 -8.69 -0.70 17.69
N GLU A 77 -8.65 0.63 17.67
CA GLU A 77 -7.75 1.36 16.77
C GLU A 77 -6.29 0.96 16.95
N GLU A 78 -5.87 0.74 18.20
CA GLU A 78 -4.51 0.32 18.53
C GLU A 78 -4.19 -1.03 17.88
N THR A 79 -5.09 -2.01 18.00
CA THR A 79 -4.91 -3.32 17.37
C THR A 79 -4.82 -3.20 15.84
N LEU A 80 -5.71 -2.43 15.21
CA LEU A 80 -5.69 -2.22 13.76
C LEU A 80 -4.41 -1.52 13.28
N ARG A 81 -3.97 -0.48 14.00
CA ARG A 81 -2.73 0.25 13.72
C ARG A 81 -1.50 -0.64 13.86
N ASN A 82 -1.44 -1.44 14.92
CA ASN A 82 -0.35 -2.38 15.15
C ASN A 82 -0.30 -3.49 14.10
N ASN A 83 -1.45 -3.99 13.63
CA ASN A 83 -1.54 -4.95 12.53
C ASN A 83 -0.92 -4.38 11.23
N VAL A 84 -1.22 -3.12 10.90
CA VAL A 84 -0.66 -2.45 9.71
C VAL A 84 0.84 -2.29 9.85
N TYR A 85 1.33 -1.79 10.99
CA TYR A 85 2.77 -1.63 11.24
C TYR A 85 3.53 -2.96 11.24
N GLU A 86 2.94 -4.03 11.76
CA GLU A 86 3.54 -5.37 11.69
C GLU A 86 3.77 -5.82 10.24
N ARG A 87 2.77 -5.62 9.36
CA ARG A 87 2.85 -6.00 7.94
C ARG A 87 3.87 -5.15 7.19
N GLN A 88 3.92 -3.84 7.46
CA GLN A 88 4.95 -2.95 6.91
C GLN A 88 6.36 -3.38 7.34
N ARG A 89 6.56 -3.77 8.60
CA ARG A 89 7.85 -4.30 9.08
C ARG A 89 8.26 -5.56 8.33
N LYS A 90 7.36 -6.54 8.17
CA LYS A 90 7.63 -7.79 7.43
C LYS A 90 8.00 -7.52 5.96
N ALA A 91 7.28 -6.61 5.30
CA ALA A 91 7.59 -6.22 3.93
C ALA A 91 9.00 -5.57 3.82
N ASN A 92 9.33 -4.67 4.74
CA ASN A 92 10.65 -4.03 4.78
C ASN A 92 11.78 -5.02 5.07
N GLU A 93 11.56 -6.00 5.95
CA GLU A 93 12.54 -7.04 6.25
C GLU A 93 12.90 -7.85 5.00
N ILE A 94 11.88 -8.30 4.26
CA ILE A 94 12.08 -9.07 3.02
C ILE A 94 12.75 -8.21 1.96
N ARG A 95 12.31 -6.96 1.78
CA ARG A 95 12.93 -6.00 0.86
C ARG A 95 14.42 -5.85 1.14
N ASN A 96 14.79 -5.59 2.39
CA ASN A 96 16.19 -5.36 2.78
C ASN A 96 17.07 -6.59 2.50
N ARG A 97 16.57 -7.80 2.76
CA ARG A 97 17.29 -9.06 2.45
C ARG A 97 17.47 -9.24 0.94
N LEU A 98 16.41 -8.99 0.16
CA LEU A 98 16.46 -9.09 -1.30
C LEU A 98 17.43 -8.08 -1.91
N GLU A 99 17.42 -6.83 -1.43
CA GLU A 99 18.31 -5.78 -1.92
C GLU A 99 19.80 -6.13 -1.71
N GLN A 100 20.16 -6.80 -0.62
CA GLN A 100 21.53 -7.30 -0.40
C GLN A 100 21.95 -8.33 -1.45
N GLU A 101 21.08 -9.28 -1.77
CA GLU A 101 21.38 -10.29 -2.78
C GLU A 101 21.38 -9.71 -4.21
N LEU A 102 20.47 -8.76 -4.51
CA LEU A 102 20.47 -8.06 -5.81
C LEU A 102 21.75 -7.22 -5.99
N ALA A 103 22.22 -6.55 -4.94
CA ALA A 103 23.48 -5.82 -4.99
C ALA A 103 24.66 -6.74 -5.30
N LYS A 104 24.76 -7.89 -4.61
CA LYS A 104 25.80 -8.91 -4.88
C LYS A 104 25.70 -9.51 -6.28
N ALA A 105 24.48 -9.70 -6.80
CA ALA A 105 24.27 -10.26 -8.14
C ALA A 105 24.66 -9.30 -9.27
N HIS A 106 24.74 -8.00 -8.98
CA HIS A 106 25.00 -6.96 -9.98
C HIS A 106 26.41 -6.35 -9.95
N ILE A 107 27.19 -6.65 -8.90
CA ILE A 107 28.61 -6.30 -8.75
C ILE A 107 29.44 -7.52 -9.13
#